data_AF-A0A087SHM8-F1
#
_entry.id   AF-A0A087SHM8-F1
#
_cell.length_a   1.000
_cell.length_b   1.000
_cell.length_c   1.000
_cell.angle_alpha   90.00
_cell.angle_beta   90.00
_cell.angle_gamma   90.00
#
_symmetry.space_group_name_H-M   'P 1'
#
loop_
_entity.id
_entity.type
_entity.pdbx_description
1 polymer ?
#
loop_
_entity_poly.entity_id
_entity_poly.type
_entity_poly.pdbx_seq_one_letter_code
_entity_poly.pdbx_strand_id
1 'polypeptide(L)' 'MTLIRRMADVTKNPAWTGLSWGMVPSLGSAMCAVTWHLFYNAPALEWLVELQALLTLLGNFTLLWAAYRLYKVQSVRP' A
#
# COMPACT_ATOMS: atom_id res chain seq x y z
N MET A 1 -2.42 -1.47 -10.98
CA MET A 1 -1.26 -0.55 -10.90
C MET A 1 -0.86 0.11 -12.24
N THR A 2 -1.63 -0.06 -13.32
CA THR A 2 -1.34 0.54 -14.63
C THR A 2 -1.58 2.06 -14.66
N LEU A 3 -2.56 2.57 -13.90
CA LEU A 3 -2.86 4.01 -13.85
C LEU A 3 -1.74 4.83 -13.20
N ILE A 4 -1.19 4.36 -12.07
CA ILE A 4 -0.07 5.04 -11.39
C ILE A 4 1.20 5.00 -12.25
N ARG A 5 1.43 3.91 -13.00
CA ARG A 5 2.53 3.82 -13.97
C ARG A 5 2.35 4.83 -15.11
N ARG A 6 1.15 4.97 -15.66
CA ARG A 6 0.84 5.99 -16.67
C ARG A 6 1.04 7.42 -16.13
N MET A 7 0.66 7.68 -14.86
CA MET A 7 0.97 8.96 -14.21
C MET A 7 2.48 9.20 -14.10
N ALA A 8 3.27 8.16 -13.82
CA ALA A 8 4.73 8.24 -13.82
C ALA A 8 5.29 8.61 -15.20
N ASP A 9 4.75 8.02 -16.27
CA ASP A 9 5.17 8.26 -17.66
C ASP A 9 4.80 9.68 -18.13
N VAL A 10 3.57 10.13 -17.84
CA VAL A 10 3.10 11.49 -18.16
C VAL A 10 3.88 12.54 -17.37
N THR A 11 4.10 12.30 -16.07
CA THR A 11 4.82 13.24 -15.20
C THR A 11 6.35 13.14 -15.36
N LYS A 12 6.87 12.16 -16.10
CA LYS A 12 8.29 11.75 -16.11
C LYS A 12 8.90 11.74 -14.71
N ASN A 13 8.18 11.18 -13.74
CA ASN A 13 8.61 11.18 -12.34
C ASN A 13 8.53 9.75 -11.77
N PRO A 14 9.68 9.09 -11.52
CA PRO A 14 9.71 7.73 -11.01
C PRO A 14 9.17 7.62 -9.58
N ALA A 15 9.02 8.72 -8.83
CA ALA A 15 8.44 8.72 -7.49
C ALA A 15 7.00 8.19 -7.47
N TRP A 16 6.24 8.35 -8.55
CA TRP A 16 4.92 7.73 -8.72
C TRP A 16 4.98 6.20 -8.67
N THR A 17 6.07 5.59 -9.14
CA THR A 17 6.24 4.13 -9.05
C THR A 17 6.43 3.68 -7.60
N GLY A 18 7.02 4.53 -6.75
CA GLY A 18 7.12 4.28 -5.30
C GLY A 18 5.76 4.26 -4.60
N LEU A 19 4.80 5.06 -5.07
CA LEU A 19 3.42 5.06 -4.55
C LEU A 19 2.73 3.72 -4.79
N SER A 20 2.89 3.13 -5.98
CA SER A 20 2.40 1.78 -6.27
C SER A 20 2.95 0.75 -5.28
N TRP A 21 4.27 0.71 -5.10
CA TRP A 21 4.89 -0.22 -4.14
C TRP A 21 4.41 -0.01 -2.70
N GLY A 22 4.14 1.23 -2.31
CA GLY A 22 3.58 1.56 -1.00
C GLY A 22 2.18 0.99 -0.74
N MET A 23 1.42 0.59 -1.77
CA MET A 23 0.10 -0.02 -1.62
C MET A 23 0.13 -1.53 -1.39
N VAL A 24 1.27 -2.20 -1.63
CA VAL A 24 1.40 -3.66 -1.53
C VAL A 24 1.08 -4.18 -0.11
N PRO A 25 1.55 -3.55 0.98
CA PRO A 25 1.21 -4.01 2.33
C PRO A 25 -0.30 -3.91 2.61
N SER A 26 -0.97 -2.86 2.13
CA SER A 26 -2.44 -2.71 2.27
C SER A 26 -3.21 -3.80 1.51
N LEU A 27 -2.70 -4.24 0.36
CA LEU A 27 -3.27 -5.39 -0.35
C LEU A 27 -3.07 -6.69 0.45
N GLY A 28 -1.89 -6.88 1.03
CA GLY A 28 -1.62 -8.01 1.91
C GLY A 28 -2.58 -8.06 3.11
N SER A 29 -2.83 -6.91 3.75
CA SER A 29 -3.83 -6.79 4.83
C SER A 29 -5.21 -7.28 4.38
N ALA A 30 -5.70 -6.81 3.22
CA ALA A 30 -6.98 -7.25 2.69
C ALA A 30 -7.01 -8.77 2.41
N MET A 31 -5.91 -9.35 1.94
CA MET A 31 -5.83 -10.80 1.74
C MET A 31 -5.93 -11.57 3.06
N CYS A 32 -5.28 -11.12 4.12
CA CYS A 32 -5.37 -11.74 5.44
C CYS A 32 -6.82 -11.73 5.98
N ALA A 33 -7.51 -10.60 5.81
CA ALA A 33 -8.92 -10.46 6.19
C ALA A 33 -9.82 -11.46 5.44
N VAL A 34 -9.67 -11.53 4.10
CA VAL A 34 -10.46 -12.41 3.24
C VAL A 34 -10.15 -13.88 3.53
N THR A 35 -8.90 -14.24 3.78
CA THR A 35 -8.53 -15.60 4.18
C THR A 35 -9.20 -16.00 5.49
N TRP A 36 -9.16 -15.16 6.53
CA TRP A 36 -9.79 -15.48 7.81
C TRP A 36 -11.33 -15.64 7.68
N HIS A 37 -11.96 -14.78 6.89
CA HIS A 37 -13.40 -14.87 6.61
C HIS A 37 -13.77 -16.09 5.76
N LEU A 38 -12.91 -16.50 4.81
CA LEU A 38 -13.12 -17.70 4.00
C LEU A 38 -13.16 -18.97 4.86
N PHE A 39 -12.40 -19.00 5.95
CA PHE A 39 -12.41 -20.09 6.93
C PHE A 39 -13.41 -19.88 8.09
N TYR A 40 -14.47 -19.09 7.89
CA TYR A 40 -15.53 -18.85 8.86
C TYR A 40 -15.03 -18.35 10.23
N ASN A 41 -13.97 -17.54 10.25
CA ASN A 41 -13.38 -16.98 11.46
C ASN A 41 -12.87 -18.06 12.44
N ALA A 42 -12.32 -19.14 11.91
CA ALA A 42 -11.75 -20.21 12.72
C ALA A 42 -10.73 -19.67 13.74
N PRO A 43 -10.79 -20.07 15.03
CA PRO A 43 -9.90 -19.55 16.07
C PRO A 43 -8.41 -19.80 15.79
N ALA A 44 -8.08 -20.92 15.13
CA ALA A 44 -6.71 -21.27 14.73
C ALA A 44 -6.06 -20.26 13.76
N LEU A 45 -6.88 -19.41 13.13
CA LEU A 45 -6.48 -18.43 12.12
C LEU A 45 -6.61 -16.98 12.64
N GLU A 46 -6.92 -16.77 13.92
CA GLU A 46 -7.09 -15.44 14.52
C GLU A 46 -5.83 -14.57 14.41
N TRP A 47 -4.64 -15.18 14.40
CA TRP A 47 -3.37 -14.49 14.17
C TRP A 47 -3.31 -13.71 12.84
N LEU A 48 -4.14 -14.07 11.84
CA LEU A 48 -4.27 -13.30 10.60
C LEU A 48 -4.85 -11.91 10.83
N VAL A 49 -5.66 -11.70 11.88
CA VAL A 49 -6.23 -10.41 12.25
C VAL A 49 -5.14 -9.49 12.80
N GLU A 50 -4.25 -10.03 13.63
CA GLU A 50 -3.07 -9.30 14.10
C GLU A 50 -2.14 -8.93 12.94
N LEU A 51 -1.92 -9.88 12.02
CA LEU A 51 -1.09 -9.64 10.84
C LEU A 51 -1.76 -8.65 9.86
N GLN A 52 -3.07 -8.68 9.70
CA GLN A 52 -3.86 -7.68 8.97
C GLN A 52 -3.66 -6.28 9.59
N ALA A 53 -3.77 -6.15 10.90
CA ALA A 53 -3.58 -4.88 11.60
C ALA A 53 -2.16 -4.33 11.39
N LEU A 54 -1.14 -5.19 11.51
CA LEU A 54 0.25 -4.84 11.27
C LEU A 54 0.48 -4.40 9.81
N LEU A 55 -0.02 -5.15 8.83
CA LEU A 55 0.09 -4.79 7.42
C LEU A 55 -0.65 -3.51 7.08
N THR A 56 -1.77 -3.22 7.75
CA THR A 56 -2.50 -1.96 7.60
C THR A 56 -1.69 -0.78 8.14
N LEU A 57 -1.09 -0.94 9.31
CA LEU A 57 -0.22 0.09 9.90
C LEU A 57 0.97 0.36 8.99
N LEU A 58 1.67 -0.69 8.55
CA LEU A 58 2.80 -0.58 7.62
C LEU A 58 2.37 0.03 6.29
N GLY A 59 1.24 -0.38 5.73
CA GLY A 59 0.70 0.15 4.48
C GLY A 59 0.43 1.66 4.53
N ASN A 60 -0.13 2.14 5.64
CA ASN A 60 -0.33 3.58 5.85
C ASN A 60 1.00 4.33 5.96
N PHE A 61 1.98 3.80 6.70
CA PHE A 61 3.31 4.42 6.79
C PHE A 61 4.06 4.42 5.45
N THR A 62 4.00 3.33 4.68
CA THR A 62 4.64 3.26 3.35
C THR A 62 3.98 4.21 2.37
N LEU A 63 2.66 4.37 2.42
CA LEU A 63 1.92 5.35 1.63
C LEU A 63 2.25 6.78 2.04
N LEU A 64 2.28 7.08 3.34
CA LEU A 64 2.66 8.39 3.87
C LEU A 64 4.06 8.78 3.40
N TRP A 65 5.02 7.86 3.50
CA TRP A 65 6.39 8.08 3.05
C TRP A 65 6.46 8.28 1.53
N ALA A 66 5.76 7.46 0.74
CA ALA A 66 5.72 7.61 -0.71
C ALA A 66 5.09 8.94 -1.15
N ALA A 67 4.00 9.36 -0.49
CA ALA A 67 3.33 10.63 -0.72
C ALA A 67 4.23 11.82 -0.35
N TYR A 68 4.93 11.74 0.78
CA TYR A 68 5.90 12.77 1.19
C TYR A 68 7.04 12.94 0.17
N ARG A 69 7.58 11.83 -0.34
CA ARG A 69 8.58 11.87 -1.42
C ARG A 69 8.03 12.50 -2.69
N LEU A 70 6.79 12.18 -3.06
CA LEU A 70 6.13 12.77 -4.22
C LEU A 70 5.93 14.28 -4.05
N TYR A 71 5.46 14.73 -2.87
CA TYR A 71 5.30 16.14 -2.53
C TYR A 71 6.62 16.90 -2.68
N LYS A 72 7.72 16.39 -2.13
CA LYS A 72 9.05 17.01 -2.28
C LYS A 72 9.51 17.11 -3.73
N VAL A 73 9.23 16.11 -4.56
CA VAL A 73 9.62 16.17 -5.97
C VAL A 73 8.74 17.15 -6.75
N GLN A 74 7.46 17.26 -6.41
CA GLN A 74 6.56 18.23 -7.04
C GLN A 74 6.83 19.67 -6.60
N SER A 75 7.16 19.92 -5.33
CA SER A 75 7.46 21.26 -4.82
C SER A 75 8.73 21.89 -5.41
N VAL A 76 9.61 21.08 -6.02
CA VAL A 76 10.85 21.54 -6.67
C VAL A 76 10.63 21.90 -8.15
N ARG A 77 9.49 21.53 -8.74
CA ARG A 77 9.14 21.94 -10.11
C ARG A 77 8.32 23.24 -10.07
N PRO A 78 8.80 24.35 -10.68
CA PRO A 78 8.03 25.60 -10.79
C PRO A 78 6.82 25.44 -11.71
#